data_AF-A0A511V985-F1
#
_entry.id   AF-A0A511V985-F1
#
_cell.length_a   1.000
_cell.length_b   1.000
_cell.length_c   1.000
_cell.angle_alpha   90.00
_cell.angle_beta   90.00
_cell.angle_gamma   90.00
#
_symmetry.space_group_name_H-M   'P 1'
#
loop_
_entity.id
_entity.type
_entity.pdbx_description
1 polymer ?
#
loop_
_entity_poly.entity_id
_entity_poly.type
_entity_poly.pdbx_seq_one_letter_code
_entity_poly.pdbx_strand_id
1 'polypeptide(L)'
;MVKKSLCLSILALFIASQAEAAEIWSEPSKTEVWSQPTKTEIWTENWNTKTNTQPVDTKKSQEKQKQNLNVNDFIGKWKLWIPGGMTSYYYVNSGNYAGSKYNPGASNGTLTINKDGTYTFNKTKGKWRAAKPGEVYGAESAIILTNGPDKVDWAVKKAVKKAESKDGKIVLLWDSGGKYTDGSKIWIAGSEGTKTK
;
A
#
# COMPACT_ATOMS: atom_id res chain seq x y z
N MET A 1 -65.84 -18.60 22.75
CA MET A 1 -66.59 -17.50 23.39
C MET A 1 -66.68 -17.81 24.89
N VAL A 2 -65.87 -17.16 25.74
CA VAL A 2 -66.15 -16.76 27.14
C VAL A 2 -64.96 -15.88 27.57
N LYS A 3 -65.27 -14.60 27.82
CA LYS A 3 -64.42 -13.60 28.50
C LYS A 3 -64.43 -13.87 30.01
N LYS A 4 -63.37 -13.48 30.72
CA LYS A 4 -63.37 -12.84 32.06
C LYS A 4 -61.90 -12.60 32.46
N SER A 5 -61.43 -11.36 32.37
CA SER A 5 -61.46 -10.31 33.41
C SER A 5 -60.47 -10.54 34.55
N LEU A 6 -59.32 -9.87 34.40
CA LEU A 6 -58.67 -8.94 35.34
C LEU A 6 -58.95 -9.14 36.84
N CYS A 7 -57.89 -9.36 37.62
CA CYS A 7 -57.79 -8.75 38.94
C CYS A 7 -56.37 -8.23 39.17
N LEU A 8 -56.35 -6.97 39.59
CA LEU A 8 -55.24 -6.06 39.80
C LEU A 8 -54.74 -6.28 41.24
N SER A 9 -53.44 -6.47 41.45
CA SER A 9 -52.82 -6.32 42.78
C SER A 9 -51.38 -5.89 42.63
N ILE A 10 -51.17 -4.64 43.02
CA ILE A 10 -49.93 -3.87 43.06
C ILE A 10 -49.05 -4.44 44.18
N LEU A 11 -47.78 -4.72 43.90
CA LEU A 11 -46.74 -4.68 44.93
C LEU A 11 -45.51 -3.95 44.38
N ALA A 12 -45.15 -2.92 45.12
CA ALA A 12 -44.16 -1.91 44.79
C ALA A 12 -42.73 -2.39 45.07
N LEU A 13 -41.82 -1.81 44.27
CA LEU A 13 -40.44 -1.44 44.57
C LEU A 13 -39.54 -2.50 45.26
N PHE A 14 -38.59 -3.02 44.49
CA PHE A 14 -37.20 -2.71 44.78
C PHE A 14 -36.47 -2.38 43.47
N ILE A 15 -36.00 -1.14 43.38
CA ILE A 15 -35.13 -0.64 42.33
C ILE A 15 -33.74 -1.21 42.62
N ALA A 16 -33.26 -2.12 41.79
CA ALA A 16 -31.83 -2.36 41.64
C ALA A 16 -31.42 -1.79 40.28
N SER A 17 -31.16 -0.49 40.29
CA SER A 17 -30.32 0.16 39.29
C SER A 17 -28.94 -0.48 39.40
N GLN A 18 -28.58 -1.34 38.44
CA GLN A 18 -27.18 -1.57 38.09
C GLN A 18 -26.97 -0.93 36.73
N ALA A 19 -26.88 0.39 36.77
CA ALA A 19 -26.09 1.12 35.82
C ALA A 19 -24.60 0.87 36.12
N GLU A 20 -23.80 0.83 35.06
CA GLU A 20 -22.35 1.09 35.06
C GLU A 20 -21.44 0.01 35.66
N ALA A 21 -21.06 -0.93 34.80
CA ALA A 21 -19.64 -1.26 34.67
C ALA A 21 -19.14 -0.71 33.32
N ALA A 22 -19.30 0.61 33.13
CA ALA A 22 -18.39 1.32 32.25
C ALA A 22 -17.05 1.30 32.97
N GLU A 23 -16.08 0.56 32.41
CA GLU A 23 -14.71 0.57 32.87
C GLU A 23 -14.28 2.03 33.07
N ILE A 24 -13.91 2.36 34.31
CA ILE A 24 -13.31 3.64 34.64
C ILE A 24 -11.91 3.60 34.02
N TRP A 25 -11.84 3.94 32.74
CA TRP A 25 -10.59 4.30 32.10
C TRP A 25 -10.10 5.55 32.82
N SER A 26 -8.94 5.43 33.46
CA SER A 26 -8.23 6.57 34.02
C SER A 26 -8.17 7.69 32.97
N GLU A 27 -8.52 8.90 33.37
CA GLU A 27 -8.33 10.09 32.53
C GLU A 27 -6.90 10.11 31.99
N PRO A 28 -6.66 10.45 30.71
CA PRO A 28 -5.30 10.63 30.22
C PRO A 28 -4.66 11.74 31.05
N SER A 29 -3.71 11.35 31.92
CA SER A 29 -2.88 12.32 32.62
C SER A 29 -2.24 13.22 31.57
N LYS A 30 -2.46 14.53 31.67
CA LYS A 30 -1.85 15.54 30.80
C LYS A 30 -0.37 15.20 30.59
N THR A 31 -0.01 14.79 29.39
CA THR A 31 1.38 14.68 28.98
C THR A 31 1.96 16.09 28.93
N GLU A 32 3.14 16.27 29.54
CA GLU A 32 3.89 17.52 29.51
C GLU A 32 4.06 18.02 28.07
N VAL A 33 3.87 19.33 27.85
CA VAL A 33 4.13 19.97 26.57
C VAL A 33 5.63 19.87 26.31
N TRP A 34 6.00 19.05 25.32
CA TRP A 34 7.37 18.93 24.86
C TRP A 34 7.87 20.30 24.39
N SER A 35 8.83 20.87 25.11
CA SER A 35 9.60 22.02 24.66
C SER A 35 10.68 21.54 23.69
N GLN A 36 10.80 22.20 22.54
CA GLN A 36 11.86 21.92 21.57
C GLN A 36 13.23 22.21 22.20
N PRO A 37 14.24 21.33 22.09
CA PRO A 37 15.61 21.69 22.42
C PRO A 37 16.14 22.65 21.34
N THR A 38 16.21 23.95 21.66
CA THR A 38 17.03 24.90 20.91
C THR A 38 18.49 24.67 21.30
N LYS A 39 19.16 23.71 20.64
CA LYS A 39 20.62 23.65 20.65
C LYS A 39 21.15 23.19 19.30
N THR A 40 21.69 24.16 18.59
CA THR A 40 22.56 24.00 17.44
C THR A 40 23.84 23.28 17.90
N GLU A 41 23.96 21.97 17.65
CA GLU A 41 25.25 21.28 17.65
C GLU A 41 25.57 20.85 16.21
N ILE A 42 26.49 21.62 15.63
CA ILE A 42 27.06 21.40 14.31
C ILE A 42 27.99 20.18 14.43
N TRP A 43 27.53 19.01 13.98
CA TRP A 43 28.43 17.89 13.76
C TRP A 43 29.19 18.11 12.45
N THR A 44 30.42 18.61 12.57
CA THR A 44 31.42 18.60 11.49
C THR A 44 32.00 17.20 11.33
N GLU A 45 31.56 16.48 10.29
CA GLU A 45 32.37 15.41 9.70
C GLU A 45 32.85 15.87 8.32
N ASN A 46 34.16 16.09 8.24
CA ASN A 46 34.88 16.48 7.03
C ASN A 46 35.04 15.27 6.11
N TRP A 47 34.17 15.13 5.11
CA TRP A 47 34.58 14.44 3.89
C TRP A 47 34.87 15.50 2.81
N ASN A 48 36.15 15.73 2.59
CA ASN A 48 36.64 16.50 1.46
C ASN A 48 36.22 15.81 0.16
N THR A 49 35.18 16.34 -0.49
CA THR A 49 35.00 16.18 -1.92
C THR A 49 34.51 17.51 -2.45
N LYS A 50 35.37 18.21 -3.20
CA LYS A 50 35.09 19.50 -3.81
C LYS A 50 33.78 19.46 -4.61
N THR A 51 32.68 19.93 -4.04
CA THR A 51 31.51 20.35 -4.81
C THR A 51 31.72 21.80 -5.18
N ASN A 52 31.97 22.03 -6.47
CA ASN A 52 31.96 23.36 -7.06
C ASN A 52 30.53 23.92 -6.93
N THR A 53 30.32 24.80 -5.96
CA THR A 53 29.05 25.47 -5.70
C THR A 53 28.82 26.51 -6.80
N GLN A 54 28.01 26.16 -7.80
CA GLN A 54 27.21 27.16 -8.50
C GLN A 54 25.82 27.22 -7.85
N PRO A 55 25.28 28.43 -7.59
CA PRO A 55 23.95 28.57 -7.04
C PRO A 55 22.94 28.01 -8.05
N VAL A 56 22.18 26.98 -7.65
CA VAL A 56 21.05 26.49 -8.43
C VAL A 56 19.93 27.52 -8.29
N ASP A 57 19.86 28.41 -9.27
CA ASP A 57 18.71 29.28 -9.49
C ASP A 57 17.44 28.43 -9.52
N THR A 58 16.66 28.54 -8.45
CA THR A 58 15.39 27.85 -8.26
C THR A 58 14.29 28.55 -9.06
N LYS A 59 14.47 28.70 -10.38
CA LYS A 59 13.47 29.23 -11.32
C LYS A 59 13.66 28.68 -12.74
N LYS A 60 13.75 27.36 -12.92
CA LYS A 60 13.40 26.66 -14.18
C LYS A 60 13.46 25.14 -14.00
N SER A 61 12.43 24.57 -13.39
CA SER A 61 12.08 23.15 -13.60
C SER A 61 10.56 22.98 -13.57
N GLN A 62 9.89 23.81 -14.36
CA GLN A 62 8.65 23.41 -15.01
C GLN A 62 8.88 23.50 -16.51
N GLU A 63 10.01 22.96 -16.96
CA GLU A 63 10.06 22.50 -18.33
C GLU A 63 9.23 21.22 -18.37
N LYS A 64 8.10 21.34 -19.05
CA LYS A 64 7.15 20.30 -19.38
C LYS A 64 7.90 19.17 -20.10
N GLN A 65 8.61 18.32 -19.36
CA GLN A 65 9.10 17.06 -19.88
C GLN A 65 7.86 16.30 -20.33
N LYS A 66 7.61 16.35 -21.64
CA LYS A 66 6.77 15.40 -22.33
C LYS A 66 7.52 14.07 -22.21
N GLN A 67 7.45 13.44 -21.04
CA GLN A 67 7.93 12.10 -20.82
C GLN A 67 7.23 11.27 -21.89
N ASN A 68 8.02 10.75 -22.82
CA ASN A 68 7.55 9.81 -23.80
C ASN A 68 7.35 8.50 -23.02
N LEU A 69 6.24 8.43 -22.27
CA LEU A 69 5.84 7.27 -21.48
C LEU A 69 5.79 6.10 -22.44
N ASN A 70 6.79 5.22 -22.39
CA ASN A 70 6.85 4.07 -23.27
C ASN A 70 5.87 3.00 -22.78
N VAL A 71 4.58 3.25 -23.00
CA VAL A 71 3.50 2.34 -22.61
C VAL A 71 3.55 1.02 -23.40
N ASN A 72 4.21 1.00 -24.55
CA ASN A 72 4.38 -0.19 -25.38
C ASN A 72 5.13 -1.31 -24.63
N ASP A 73 5.96 -0.95 -23.66
CA ASP A 73 6.70 -1.93 -22.86
C ASP A 73 5.78 -2.79 -21.98
N PHE A 74 4.58 -2.29 -21.65
CA PHE A 74 3.58 -3.01 -20.86
C PHE A 74 2.63 -3.85 -21.73
N ILE A 75 2.54 -3.58 -23.03
CA ILE A 75 1.64 -4.31 -23.93
C ILE A 75 2.09 -5.76 -24.09
N GLY A 76 1.13 -6.67 -23.98
CA GLY A 76 1.32 -8.11 -24.13
C GLY A 76 0.68 -8.91 -23.01
N LYS A 77 1.03 -10.19 -22.97
CA LYS A 77 0.55 -11.14 -21.97
C LYS A 77 1.66 -11.45 -20.97
N TRP A 78 1.28 -11.51 -19.70
CA TRP A 78 2.17 -11.58 -18.55
C TRP A 78 1.72 -12.70 -17.63
N LYS A 79 2.64 -13.60 -17.29
CA LYS A 79 2.42 -14.60 -16.23
C LYS A 79 2.78 -13.97 -14.89
N LEU A 80 1.85 -14.01 -13.94
CA LEU A 80 2.00 -13.36 -12.65
C LEU A 80 2.37 -14.35 -11.54
N TRP A 81 3.20 -13.89 -10.61
CA TRP A 81 3.73 -14.65 -9.49
C TRP A 81 3.77 -13.81 -8.21
N ILE A 82 3.29 -14.36 -7.10
CA ILE A 82 3.49 -13.82 -5.77
C ILE A 82 4.80 -14.40 -5.23
N PRO A 83 5.79 -13.57 -4.88
CA PRO A 83 7.04 -14.07 -4.31
C PRO A 83 6.79 -14.78 -2.98
N GLY A 84 7.57 -15.83 -2.71
CA GLY A 84 7.55 -16.52 -1.43
C GLY A 84 8.16 -15.70 -0.31
N GLY A 85 7.99 -16.16 0.93
CA GLY A 85 8.46 -15.47 2.13
C GLY A 85 9.04 -16.41 3.18
N MET A 86 9.76 -15.84 4.14
CA MET A 86 10.23 -16.55 5.32
C MET A 86 9.23 -16.36 6.46
N THR A 87 8.86 -17.45 7.13
CA THR A 87 8.08 -17.40 8.37
C THR A 87 8.97 -17.82 9.53
N SER A 88 9.19 -16.90 10.46
CA SER A 88 9.89 -17.17 11.72
C SER A 88 8.98 -17.91 12.68
N TYR A 89 9.53 -18.86 13.43
CA TYR A 89 8.84 -19.52 14.53
C TYR A 89 9.71 -19.49 15.79
N TYR A 90 9.01 -19.53 16.92
CA TYR A 90 9.59 -19.34 18.24
C TYR A 90 9.21 -20.50 19.13
N TYR A 91 10.07 -20.83 20.10
CA TYR A 91 9.75 -21.81 21.12
C TYR A 91 8.60 -21.28 21.98
N VAL A 92 7.49 -22.02 22.06
CA VAL A 92 6.26 -21.59 22.75
C VAL A 92 6.47 -21.22 24.22
N ASN A 93 7.44 -21.86 24.89
CA ASN A 93 7.67 -21.69 26.32
C ASN A 93 8.68 -20.59 26.65
N SER A 94 9.60 -20.25 25.73
CA SER A 94 10.68 -19.29 26.00
C SER A 94 10.60 -18.04 25.13
N GLY A 95 9.77 -18.04 24.08
CA GLY A 95 9.74 -16.97 23.09
C GLY A 95 11.04 -16.84 22.29
N ASN A 96 12.02 -17.72 22.52
CA ASN A 96 13.31 -17.69 21.84
C ASN A 96 13.13 -18.11 20.37
N TYR A 97 13.90 -17.47 19.48
CA TYR A 97 13.90 -17.80 18.06
C TYR A 97 14.31 -19.25 17.86
N ALA A 98 13.43 -20.03 17.23
CA ALA A 98 13.65 -21.45 16.98
C ALA A 98 14.12 -21.70 15.54
N GLY A 99 13.77 -20.80 14.61
CA GLY A 99 14.21 -20.87 13.22
C GLY A 99 13.25 -20.16 12.27
N SER A 100 13.50 -20.35 10.98
CA SER A 100 12.64 -19.86 9.91
C SER A 100 12.40 -20.95 8.87
N LYS A 101 11.21 -20.92 8.26
CA LYS A 101 10.84 -21.78 7.15
C LYS A 101 10.53 -20.93 5.94
N TYR A 102 11.12 -21.30 4.80
CA TYR A 102 10.73 -20.73 3.52
C TYR A 102 9.37 -21.27 3.07
N ASN A 103 8.45 -20.37 2.78
CA ASN A 103 7.20 -20.67 2.10
C ASN A 103 7.34 -20.26 0.63
N PRO A 104 7.28 -21.21 -0.31
CA PRO A 104 7.39 -20.89 -1.72
C PRO A 104 6.25 -19.98 -2.16
N GLY A 105 6.54 -19.16 -3.17
CA GLY A 105 5.54 -18.31 -3.80
C GLY A 105 4.46 -19.11 -4.54
N ALA A 106 3.52 -18.41 -5.14
CA ALA A 106 2.43 -19.02 -5.91
C ALA A 106 2.10 -18.21 -7.15
N SER A 107 1.46 -18.85 -8.14
CA SER A 107 0.98 -18.15 -9.33
C SER A 107 -0.19 -17.25 -8.97
N ASN A 108 -0.18 -16.01 -9.50
CA ASN A 108 -1.30 -15.06 -9.39
C ASN A 108 -2.04 -14.89 -10.73
N GLY A 109 -1.99 -15.91 -11.56
CA GLY A 109 -2.69 -15.96 -12.84
C GLY A 109 -2.00 -15.15 -13.95
N THR A 110 -2.79 -14.42 -14.74
CA THR A 110 -2.33 -13.82 -16.00
C THR A 110 -2.93 -12.44 -16.21
N LEU A 111 -2.08 -11.52 -16.68
CA LEU A 111 -2.47 -10.19 -17.12
C LEU A 111 -2.21 -10.03 -18.61
N THR A 112 -3.21 -9.60 -19.36
CA THR A 112 -3.09 -9.23 -20.78
C THR A 112 -3.40 -7.75 -20.90
N ILE A 113 -2.47 -6.98 -21.47
CA ILE A 113 -2.62 -5.54 -21.71
C ILE A 113 -2.59 -5.34 -23.22
N ASN A 114 -3.67 -4.80 -23.76
CA ASN A 114 -3.87 -4.62 -25.19
C ASN A 114 -3.57 -3.18 -25.61
N LYS A 115 -3.12 -3.00 -26.85
CA LYS A 115 -2.78 -1.67 -27.40
C LYS A 115 -3.99 -0.73 -27.53
N ASP A 116 -5.20 -1.28 -27.59
CA ASP A 116 -6.47 -0.57 -27.73
C ASP A 116 -6.98 0.09 -26.42
N GLY A 117 -6.18 0.08 -25.36
CA GLY A 117 -6.58 0.63 -24.06
C GLY A 117 -7.35 -0.34 -23.18
N THR A 118 -7.48 -1.62 -23.54
CA THR A 118 -8.14 -2.65 -22.71
C THR A 118 -7.14 -3.56 -22.01
N TYR A 119 -7.57 -4.19 -20.92
CA TYR A 119 -6.82 -5.27 -20.29
C TYR A 119 -7.75 -6.40 -19.85
N THR A 120 -7.16 -7.58 -19.64
CA THR A 120 -7.77 -8.70 -18.94
C THR A 120 -6.81 -9.17 -17.85
N PHE A 121 -7.22 -9.07 -16.59
CA PHE A 121 -6.47 -9.58 -15.44
C PHE A 121 -7.29 -10.69 -14.80
N ASN A 122 -6.82 -11.93 -14.93
CA ASN A 122 -7.58 -13.14 -14.59
C ASN A 122 -8.93 -13.14 -15.31
N LYS A 123 -10.05 -13.01 -14.59
CA LYS A 123 -11.40 -12.94 -15.17
C LYS A 123 -11.91 -11.49 -15.31
N THR A 124 -11.20 -10.52 -14.75
CA THR A 124 -11.60 -9.11 -14.78
C THR A 124 -11.14 -8.46 -16.08
N LYS A 125 -12.04 -7.71 -16.71
CA LYS A 125 -11.75 -6.91 -17.89
C LYS A 125 -11.96 -5.44 -17.57
N GLY A 126 -11.11 -4.58 -18.12
CA GLY A 126 -11.24 -3.14 -17.90
C GLY A 126 -10.46 -2.32 -18.91
N LYS A 127 -10.29 -1.05 -18.56
CA LYS A 127 -9.51 -0.09 -19.35
C LYS A 127 -8.22 0.24 -18.63
N TRP A 128 -7.19 0.56 -19.38
CA TRP A 128 -5.98 1.12 -18.81
C TRP A 128 -5.72 2.52 -19.33
N ARG A 129 -4.98 3.29 -18.55
CA ARG A 129 -4.45 4.60 -18.92
C ARG A 129 -2.99 4.70 -18.53
N ALA A 130 -2.26 5.60 -19.16
CA ALA A 130 -0.95 5.98 -18.65
C ALA A 130 -1.07 6.57 -17.24
N ALA A 131 -0.12 6.26 -16.37
CA ALA A 131 0.00 6.92 -15.08
C ALA A 131 0.47 8.36 -15.28
N LYS A 132 -0.02 9.28 -14.45
CA LYS A 132 0.52 10.65 -14.40
C LYS A 132 1.94 10.63 -13.83
N PRO A 133 2.80 11.62 -14.16
CA PRO A 133 4.11 11.74 -13.51
C PRO A 133 3.97 11.74 -11.98
N GLY A 134 4.73 10.89 -11.31
CA GLY A 134 4.71 10.75 -9.85
C GLY A 134 3.51 9.98 -9.27
N GLU A 135 2.52 9.58 -10.08
CA GLU A 135 1.33 8.86 -9.57
C GLU A 135 1.69 7.49 -8.97
N VAL A 136 2.71 6.83 -9.51
CA VAL A 136 3.24 5.56 -9.00
C VAL A 136 4.66 5.80 -8.51
N TYR A 137 4.87 5.69 -7.20
CA TYR A 137 6.16 5.98 -6.58
C TYR A 137 7.30 5.13 -7.15
N GLY A 138 8.42 5.79 -7.44
CA GLY A 138 9.65 5.18 -7.96
C GLY A 138 9.50 4.57 -9.37
N ALA A 139 8.50 5.00 -10.15
CA ALA A 139 8.31 4.55 -11.53
C ALA A 139 8.60 5.69 -12.52
N GLU A 140 9.53 5.48 -13.44
CA GLU A 140 9.73 6.36 -14.60
C GLU A 140 8.54 6.28 -15.58
N SER A 141 7.93 5.11 -15.67
CA SER A 141 6.72 4.86 -16.46
C SER A 141 5.88 3.79 -15.79
N ALA A 142 4.56 3.98 -15.85
CA ALA A 142 3.57 3.03 -15.38
C ALA A 142 2.25 3.20 -16.14
N ILE A 143 1.42 2.18 -16.08
CA ILE A 143 0.01 2.26 -16.47
C ILE A 143 -0.88 1.97 -15.27
N ILE A 144 -2.09 2.51 -15.29
CA ILE A 144 -3.14 2.23 -14.31
C ILE A 144 -4.22 1.40 -15.00
N LEU A 145 -4.48 0.20 -14.49
CA LEU A 145 -5.62 -0.63 -14.81
C LEU A 145 -6.79 -0.13 -13.96
N THR A 146 -7.78 0.50 -14.59
CA THR A 146 -8.92 1.05 -13.87
C THR A 146 -9.91 -0.05 -13.52
N ASN A 147 -10.48 0.03 -12.32
CA ASN A 147 -11.54 -0.89 -11.84
C ASN A 147 -11.15 -2.37 -12.04
N GLY A 148 -9.97 -2.74 -11.52
CA GLY A 148 -9.43 -4.09 -11.53
C GLY A 148 -10.19 -5.07 -10.64
N PRO A 149 -9.59 -6.24 -10.35
CA PRO A 149 -10.11 -7.13 -9.33
C PRO A 149 -10.47 -6.37 -8.07
N ASP A 150 -11.60 -6.74 -7.47
CA ASP A 150 -12.19 -6.10 -6.28
C ASP A 150 -12.57 -4.63 -6.45
N LYS A 151 -12.73 -4.18 -7.71
CA LYS A 151 -13.12 -2.80 -8.08
C LYS A 151 -12.13 -1.73 -7.61
N VAL A 152 -10.88 -2.12 -7.33
CA VAL A 152 -9.79 -1.19 -7.03
C VAL A 152 -8.94 -0.94 -8.26
N ASP A 153 -8.30 0.22 -8.33
CA ASP A 153 -7.31 0.48 -9.37
C ASP A 153 -6.04 -0.35 -9.09
N TRP A 154 -5.37 -0.75 -10.16
CA TRP A 154 -4.08 -1.41 -10.09
C TRP A 154 -3.05 -0.65 -10.93
N ALA A 155 -1.83 -0.50 -10.43
CA ALA A 155 -0.70 0.03 -11.17
C ALA A 155 0.17 -1.10 -11.72
N VAL A 156 0.70 -0.91 -12.92
CA VAL A 156 1.74 -1.75 -13.51
C VAL A 156 2.95 -0.88 -13.75
N LYS A 157 4.08 -1.23 -13.15
CA LYS A 157 5.37 -0.58 -13.43
C LYS A 157 6.42 -1.61 -13.83
N LYS A 158 7.51 -1.16 -14.45
CA LYS A 158 8.66 -2.05 -14.67
C LYS A 158 9.30 -2.41 -13.34
N ALA A 159 9.73 -3.66 -13.20
CA ALA A 159 10.64 -4.02 -12.12
C ALA A 159 11.99 -3.31 -12.35
N VAL A 160 12.54 -2.74 -11.29
CA VAL A 160 13.92 -2.19 -11.34
C VAL A 160 14.85 -3.36 -11.66
N LYS A 161 15.74 -3.18 -12.64
CA LYS A 161 16.70 -4.23 -13.05
C LYS A 161 17.53 -4.69 -11.83
N LYS A 162 17.21 -5.84 -11.24
CA LYS A 162 18.28 -6.74 -10.79
C LYS A 162 18.76 -7.48 -12.04
N ALA A 163 20.08 -7.47 -12.24
CA ALA A 163 20.75 -7.99 -13.42
C ALA A 163 20.11 -9.29 -13.96
N GLU A 164 20.04 -9.41 -15.29
CA GLU A 164 19.71 -10.67 -16.00
C GLU A 164 18.23 -11.08 -16.13
N SER A 165 17.39 -10.22 -16.72
CA SER A 165 16.14 -10.69 -17.37
C SER A 165 16.03 -10.11 -18.77
N LYS A 166 16.22 -10.97 -19.78
CA LYS A 166 16.03 -10.63 -21.21
C LYS A 166 14.55 -10.43 -21.55
N ASP A 167 13.67 -11.08 -20.79
CA ASP A 167 12.23 -10.97 -20.90
C ASP A 167 11.79 -9.89 -19.90
N GLY A 168 11.14 -8.82 -20.36
CA GLY A 168 10.74 -7.70 -19.48
C GLY A 168 10.03 -8.19 -18.22
N LYS A 169 10.30 -7.53 -17.08
CA LYS A 169 9.65 -7.80 -15.78
C LYS A 169 8.78 -6.62 -15.37
N ILE A 170 7.57 -6.91 -14.92
CA ILE A 170 6.67 -5.92 -14.33
C ILE A 170 6.43 -6.22 -12.85
N VAL A 171 6.02 -5.18 -12.12
CA VAL A 171 5.43 -5.30 -10.79
C VAL A 171 4.01 -4.78 -10.89
N LEU A 172 3.09 -5.58 -10.36
CA LEU A 172 1.68 -5.27 -10.25
C LEU A 172 1.40 -4.80 -8.82
N LEU A 173 0.79 -3.62 -8.69
CA LEU A 173 0.50 -3.00 -7.40
C LEU A 173 -0.98 -2.67 -7.32
N TRP A 174 -1.61 -2.88 -6.17
CA TRP A 174 -2.99 -2.49 -5.94
C TRP A 174 -3.06 -1.19 -5.15
N ASP A 175 -4.09 -0.40 -5.42
CA ASP A 175 -4.39 0.82 -4.68
C ASP A 175 -4.84 0.44 -3.25
N SER A 176 -4.09 0.86 -2.25
CA SER A 176 -4.44 0.61 -0.84
C SER A 176 -5.65 1.43 -0.36
N GLY A 177 -6.07 2.44 -1.12
CA GLY A 177 -7.00 3.47 -0.66
C GLY A 177 -6.32 4.55 0.20
N GLY A 178 -5.07 4.33 0.62
CA GLY A 178 -4.25 5.30 1.33
C GLY A 178 -3.60 6.31 0.40
N LYS A 179 -3.23 7.47 0.97
CA LYS A 179 -2.50 8.54 0.27
C LYS A 179 -1.34 9.02 1.11
N TYR A 180 -0.26 9.42 0.44
CA TYR A 180 0.81 10.20 1.04
C TYR A 180 0.33 11.64 1.34
N THR A 181 1.12 12.38 2.11
CA THR A 181 0.82 13.77 2.50
C THR A 181 0.77 14.72 1.30
N ASP A 182 1.44 14.39 0.20
CA ASP A 182 1.37 15.11 -1.08
C ASP A 182 0.14 14.75 -1.94
N GLY A 183 -0.73 13.85 -1.44
CA GLY A 183 -1.95 13.39 -2.09
C GLY A 183 -1.75 12.25 -3.09
N SER A 184 -0.51 11.81 -3.34
CA SER A 184 -0.23 10.65 -4.19
C SER A 184 -0.73 9.35 -3.55
N LYS A 185 -1.15 8.38 -4.36
CA LYS A 185 -1.71 7.11 -3.88
C LYS A 185 -0.61 6.20 -3.31
N ILE A 186 -0.93 5.47 -2.24
CA ILE A 186 -0.09 4.40 -1.73
C ILE A 186 -0.43 3.12 -2.50
N TRP A 187 0.57 2.61 -3.24
CA TRP A 187 0.46 1.39 -4.04
C TRP A 187 1.18 0.24 -3.35
N ILE A 188 0.48 -0.88 -3.15
CA ILE A 188 1.04 -2.06 -2.48
C ILE A 188 1.38 -3.12 -3.51
N ALA A 189 2.63 -3.59 -3.50
CA ALA A 189 3.08 -4.64 -4.41
C ALA A 189 2.30 -5.94 -4.14
N GLY A 190 1.62 -6.44 -5.18
CA GLY A 190 0.88 -7.69 -5.11
C GLY A 190 1.59 -8.83 -5.83
N SER A 191 2.20 -8.57 -6.99
CA SER A 191 2.84 -9.62 -7.79
C SER A 191 3.92 -9.10 -8.72
N GLU A 192 4.78 -10.01 -9.14
CA GLU A 192 5.71 -9.82 -10.25
C GLU A 192 5.17 -10.50 -11.50
N GLY A 193 5.52 -9.97 -12.67
CA GLY A 193 5.10 -10.52 -13.95
C GLY A 193 6.25 -10.68 -14.93
N THR A 194 6.27 -11.81 -15.63
CA THR A 194 7.17 -12.07 -16.76
C THR A 194 6.37 -12.17 -18.05
N LYS A 195 6.91 -11.59 -19.13
CA LYS A 195 6.26 -11.62 -20.43
C LYS A 195 6.19 -13.04 -20.97
N THR A 196 5.03 -13.46 -21.47
CA THR A 196 4.91 -14.76 -22.16
C THR A 196 5.43 -14.60 -23.59
N LYS A 197 6.22 -15.58 -24.04
CA LYS A 197 6.68 -15.68 -25.43
C LYS A 197 5.52 -16.00 -26.37
#